data_AF-A0A938EK46-F1
#
_entry.id   AF-A0A938EK46-F1
#
_cell.length_a   1.000
_cell.length_b   1.000
_cell.length_c   1.000
_cell.angle_alpha   90.00
_cell.angle_beta   90.00
_cell.angle_gamma   90.00
#
_symmetry.space_group_name_H-M   'P 1'
#
loop_
_entity.id
_entity.type
_entity.pdbx_description
1 polymer ?
#
loop_
_entity_poly.entity_id
_entity_poly.type
_entity_poly.pdbx_seq_one_letter_code
_entity_poly.pdbx_strand_id
1 'polypeptide(L)'
;MLSMLTEAQQDTLRALVDRIIPADDFPGGWEAGVGDYLDRQFAGDLSHVVDDYRIGLDWLEAEACATTGTSFAALAATAQDEVLRRVEQGDVVVDCPVDPAAFFRAAAEHAAEGFYGDPGNGGNSNGVSWRMIGFEVTG
;
A
#
# COMPACT_ATOMS: atom_id res chain seq x y z
N MET A 1 -8.71 -13.88 9.78
CA MET A 1 -9.61 -12.70 9.87
C MET A 1 -10.20 -12.50 8.48
N LEU A 2 -11.45 -12.04 8.35
CA LEU A 2 -12.00 -11.68 7.04
C LEU A 2 -11.50 -10.26 6.70
N SER A 3 -10.90 -10.05 5.54
CA SER A 3 -10.44 -8.72 5.13
C SER A 3 -11.62 -7.79 4.86
N MET A 4 -11.40 -6.50 5.07
CA MET A 4 -12.35 -5.44 4.73
C MET A 4 -12.27 -5.03 3.25
N LEU A 5 -11.30 -5.54 2.50
CA LEU A 5 -11.11 -5.28 1.08
C LEU A 5 -11.54 -6.50 0.24
N THR A 6 -11.94 -6.26 -1.00
CA THR A 6 -12.12 -7.34 -1.98
C THR A 6 -10.76 -7.89 -2.44
N GLU A 7 -10.73 -9.08 -3.04
CA GLU A 7 -9.50 -9.69 -3.56
C GLU A 7 -8.80 -8.77 -4.59
N ALA A 8 -9.56 -8.17 -5.51
CA ALA A 8 -9.02 -7.23 -6.49
C ALA A 8 -8.42 -5.96 -5.83
N GLN A 9 -9.07 -5.43 -4.79
CA GLN A 9 -8.54 -4.29 -4.02
C GLN A 9 -7.27 -4.67 -3.27
N GLN A 10 -7.19 -5.89 -2.73
CA GLN A 10 -5.97 -6.38 -2.08
C GLN A 10 -4.82 -6.54 -3.07
N ASP A 11 -5.07 -7.05 -4.28
CA ASP A 11 -4.05 -7.17 -5.32
C ASP A 11 -3.48 -5.80 -5.71
N THR A 12 -4.36 -4.80 -5.91
CA THR A 12 -3.96 -3.42 -6.17
C THR A 12 -3.19 -2.82 -5.00
N LEU A 13 -3.65 -3.02 -3.76
CA LEU A 13 -3.00 -2.51 -2.56
C LEU A 13 -1.62 -3.14 -2.37
N ARG A 14 -1.49 -4.45 -2.59
CA ARG A 14 -0.21 -5.17 -2.55
C ARG A 14 0.78 -4.58 -3.54
N ALA A 15 0.36 -4.43 -4.80
CA ALA A 15 1.20 -3.85 -5.84
C ALA A 15 1.65 -2.43 -5.48
N LEU A 16 0.74 -1.61 -4.92
CA LEU A 16 1.03 -0.25 -4.45
C LEU A 16 2.06 -0.25 -3.30
N VAL A 17 1.83 -1.08 -2.27
CA VAL A 17 2.72 -1.21 -1.11
C VAL A 17 4.12 -1.65 -1.54
N ASP A 18 4.23 -2.61 -2.46
CA ASP A 18 5.53 -3.09 -2.97
C ASP A 18 6.24 -2.06 -3.88
N ARG A 19 5.59 -0.96 -4.27
CA ARG A 19 6.24 0.20 -4.90
C ARG A 19 6.65 1.27 -3.90
N ILE A 20 5.93 1.40 -2.79
CA ILE A 20 6.34 2.28 -1.67
C ILE A 20 7.57 1.68 -0.96
N ILE A 21 7.55 0.37 -0.69
CA ILE A 21 8.62 -0.37 -0.01
C ILE A 21 8.97 -1.59 -0.86
N PRO A 22 9.79 -1.43 -1.91
CA PRO A 22 10.21 -2.54 -2.75
C PRO A 22 11.14 -3.49 -2.00
N ALA A 23 11.09 -4.77 -2.37
CA ALA A 23 12.07 -5.75 -1.88
C ALA A 23 13.46 -5.46 -2.45
N ASP A 24 14.48 -5.65 -1.62
CA ASP A 24 15.89 -5.57 -1.98
C ASP A 24 16.66 -6.75 -1.34
N ASP A 25 17.75 -6.49 -0.62
CA ASP A 25 18.38 -7.48 0.26
C ASP A 25 17.46 -7.91 1.42
N PHE A 26 16.38 -7.15 1.67
CA PHE A 26 15.34 -7.43 2.66
C PHE A 26 13.95 -7.61 1.99
N PRO A 27 13.01 -8.30 2.67
CA PRO A 27 11.62 -8.40 2.23
C PRO A 27 10.98 -7.03 1.98
N GLY A 28 10.19 -6.94 0.90
CA GLY A 28 9.39 -5.75 0.60
C GLY A 28 8.24 -5.54 1.59
N GLY A 29 7.52 -4.43 1.43
CA GLY A 29 6.44 -4.03 2.33
C GLY A 29 5.39 -5.11 2.55
N TRP A 30 4.90 -5.74 1.46
CA TRP A 30 3.88 -6.77 1.59
C TRP A 30 4.39 -8.01 2.31
N GLU A 31 5.58 -8.49 1.94
CA GLU A 31 6.21 -9.68 2.55
C GLU A 31 6.56 -9.45 4.03
N ALA A 32 6.89 -8.21 4.41
CA ALA A 32 7.10 -7.82 5.80
C ALA A 32 5.79 -7.64 6.60
N GLY A 33 4.61 -7.90 6.03
CA GLY A 33 3.34 -7.92 6.75
C GLY A 33 2.60 -6.59 6.81
N VAL A 34 2.90 -5.63 5.92
CA VAL A 34 2.11 -4.38 5.84
C VAL A 34 0.63 -4.66 5.53
N GLY A 35 0.31 -5.69 4.73
CA GLY A 35 -1.07 -6.08 4.46
C GLY A 35 -1.83 -6.52 5.73
N ASP A 36 -1.19 -7.34 6.58
CA ASP A 36 -1.77 -7.81 7.84
C ASP A 36 -1.98 -6.66 8.83
N TYR A 37 -1.02 -5.72 8.88
CA TYR A 37 -1.15 -4.48 9.63
C TYR A 37 -2.37 -3.68 9.17
N LEU A 38 -2.50 -3.41 7.86
CA LEU A 38 -3.61 -2.63 7.32
C LEU A 38 -4.96 -3.30 7.57
N ASP A 39 -5.07 -4.62 7.38
CA ASP A 39 -6.30 -5.37 7.68
C ASP A 39 -6.71 -5.24 9.15
N ARG A 40 -5.75 -5.28 10.08
CA ARG A 40 -6.01 -5.07 11.52
C ARG A 40 -6.43 -3.63 11.81
N GLN A 41 -5.72 -2.65 11.23
CA GLN A 41 -5.99 -1.24 11.49
C GLN A 41 -7.33 -0.81 10.88
N PHE A 42 -7.71 -1.30 9.70
CA PHE A 42 -9.02 -1.08 9.10
C PHE A 42 -10.16 -1.61 9.97
N ALA A 43 -9.94 -2.72 10.69
CA ALA A 43 -10.90 -3.22 11.68
C ALA A 43 -10.91 -2.43 13.01
N GLY A 44 -10.02 -1.46 13.18
CA GLY A 44 -9.82 -0.68 14.40
C GLY A 44 -9.67 0.82 14.12
N ASP A 45 -8.49 1.37 14.42
CA ASP A 45 -8.24 2.82 14.43
C ASP A 45 -8.41 3.48 13.05
N LEU A 46 -8.12 2.75 11.97
CA LEU A 46 -8.28 3.20 10.58
C LEU A 46 -9.64 2.82 9.97
N SER A 47 -10.62 2.37 10.78
CA SER A 47 -11.96 2.02 10.27
C SER A 47 -12.67 3.16 9.53
N HIS A 48 -12.37 4.41 9.88
CA HIS A 48 -12.97 5.59 9.27
C HIS A 48 -12.44 5.91 7.87
N VAL A 49 -11.27 5.37 7.47
CA VAL A 49 -10.68 5.60 6.13
C VAL A 49 -10.90 4.43 5.16
N VAL A 50 -11.57 3.35 5.59
CA VAL A 50 -11.73 2.14 4.77
C VAL A 50 -12.47 2.42 3.47
N ASP A 51 -13.51 3.25 3.51
CA ASP A 51 -14.28 3.58 2.31
C ASP A 51 -13.45 4.43 1.33
N ASP A 52 -12.64 5.36 1.82
CA ASP A 52 -11.70 6.11 0.99
C ASP A 52 -10.65 5.20 0.35
N TYR A 53 -10.17 4.18 1.09
CA TYR A 53 -9.27 3.17 0.53
C TYR A 53 -9.91 2.32 -0.56
N ARG A 54 -11.15 1.86 -0.36
CA ARG A 54 -11.87 1.09 -1.38
C ARG A 54 -12.05 1.92 -2.66
N ILE A 55 -12.48 3.18 -2.51
CA ILE A 55 -12.65 4.10 -3.63
C ILE A 55 -11.30 4.34 -4.33
N GLY A 56 -10.24 4.63 -3.58
CA GLY A 56 -8.91 4.90 -4.13
C GLY A 56 -8.29 3.70 -4.83
N LEU A 57 -8.49 2.48 -4.31
CA LEU A 57 -7.99 1.24 -4.92
C LEU A 57 -8.74 0.88 -6.20
N ASP A 58 -10.07 0.98 -6.18
CA ASP A 58 -10.89 0.75 -7.38
C ASP A 58 -10.56 1.79 -8.46
N TRP A 59 -10.34 3.04 -8.04
CA TRP A 59 -9.93 4.12 -8.93
C TRP A 59 -8.52 3.92 -9.50
N LEU A 60 -7.53 3.52 -8.70
CA LEU A 60 -6.16 3.28 -9.17
C LEU A 60 -6.12 2.16 -10.22
N GLU A 61 -6.91 1.10 -10.01
CA GLU A 61 -7.10 0.05 -10.99
C GLU A 61 -7.71 0.59 -12.30
N ALA A 62 -8.74 1.43 -12.20
CA ALA A 62 -9.36 2.06 -13.37
C ALA A 62 -8.42 3.02 -14.11
N GLU A 63 -7.63 3.84 -13.38
CA GLU A 63 -6.64 4.76 -13.94
C GLU A 63 -5.52 4.00 -14.68
N ALA A 64 -5.04 2.90 -14.10
CA ALA A 64 -4.07 2.03 -14.75
C ALA A 64 -4.64 1.40 -16.03
N CYS A 65 -5.86 0.87 -15.98
CA CYS A 65 -6.53 0.32 -17.15
C CYS A 65 -6.73 1.38 -18.24
N ALA A 66 -7.14 2.60 -17.89
CA ALA A 66 -7.40 3.67 -18.84
C ALA A 66 -6.12 4.18 -19.53
N THR A 67 -5.00 4.23 -18.81
CA THR A 67 -3.75 4.81 -19.30
C THR A 67 -2.81 3.81 -19.94
N THR A 68 -2.93 2.52 -19.58
CA THR A 68 -2.01 1.45 -20.02
C THR A 68 -2.71 0.28 -20.72
N GLY A 69 -4.03 0.16 -20.58
CA GLY A 69 -4.81 -0.98 -21.06
C GLY A 69 -4.68 -2.26 -20.24
N THR A 70 -4.04 -2.23 -19.07
CA THR A 70 -3.79 -3.38 -18.19
C THR A 70 -4.06 -3.02 -16.72
N SER A 71 -4.50 -4.00 -15.93
CA SER A 71 -4.66 -3.88 -14.47
C SER A 71 -3.39 -3.44 -13.78
N PHE A 72 -3.50 -2.61 -12.74
CA PHE A 72 -2.36 -2.04 -12.03
C PHE A 72 -1.44 -3.12 -11.47
N ALA A 73 -2.01 -4.13 -10.81
CA ALA A 73 -1.26 -5.24 -10.22
C ALA A 73 -0.53 -6.12 -11.27
N ALA A 74 -0.98 -6.11 -12.52
CA ALA A 74 -0.40 -6.89 -13.62
C ALA A 74 0.68 -6.12 -14.42
N LEU A 75 0.87 -4.83 -14.14
CA LEU A 75 1.90 -4.02 -14.79
C LEU A 75 3.30 -4.44 -14.35
N ALA A 76 4.28 -4.21 -15.24
CA ALA A 76 5.68 -4.25 -14.86
C ALA A 76 5.98 -3.15 -13.82
N ALA A 77 6.94 -3.38 -12.92
CA ALA A 77 7.27 -2.47 -11.82
C ALA A 77 7.45 -1.02 -12.27
N THR A 78 8.23 -0.80 -13.34
CA THR A 78 8.49 0.54 -13.88
C THR A 78 7.24 1.23 -14.43
N ALA A 79 6.25 0.46 -14.89
CA ALA A 79 4.98 1.01 -15.35
C ALA A 79 4.04 1.32 -14.16
N GLN A 80 4.09 0.53 -13.09
CA GLN A 80 3.43 0.87 -11.83
C GLN A 80 3.99 2.19 -11.26
N ASP A 81 5.32 2.34 -11.23
CA ASP A 81 5.98 3.55 -10.76
C ASP A 81 5.56 4.78 -11.55
N GLU A 82 5.46 4.67 -12.88
CA GLU A 82 5.03 5.78 -13.73
C GLU A 82 3.56 6.17 -13.49
N VAL A 83 2.67 5.19 -13.28
CA VAL A 83 1.28 5.47 -12.89
C VAL A 83 1.25 6.19 -11.54
N LEU A 84 1.93 5.67 -10.52
CA LEU A 84 1.96 6.27 -9.18
C LEU A 84 2.57 7.68 -9.16
N ARG A 85 3.61 7.91 -9.96
CA ARG A 85 4.21 9.24 -10.15
C ARG A 85 3.20 10.25 -10.71
N ARG A 86 2.36 9.83 -11.66
CA ARG A 86 1.29 10.67 -12.21
C ARG A 86 0.17 10.91 -11.19
N VAL A 87 -0.21 9.88 -10.42
CA VAL A 87 -1.15 10.01 -9.29
C VAL A 87 -0.68 11.03 -8.26
N GLU A 88 0.58 10.95 -7.83
CA GLU A 88 1.18 11.89 -6.87
C GLU A 88 1.17 13.34 -7.39
N GLN A 89 1.30 13.53 -8.71
CA GLN A 89 1.27 14.84 -9.36
C GLN A 89 -0.14 15.34 -9.67
N GLY A 90 -1.18 14.52 -9.44
CA GLY A 90 -2.55 14.81 -9.85
C GLY A 90 -2.76 14.79 -11.37
N ASP A 91 -1.83 14.22 -12.14
CA ASP A 91 -1.90 14.10 -13.60
C ASP A 91 -2.67 12.83 -14.02
N VAL A 92 -3.95 12.80 -13.65
CA VAL A 92 -4.82 11.63 -13.80
C VAL A 92 -5.92 11.87 -14.83
N VAL A 93 -6.41 10.81 -15.46
CA VAL A 93 -7.44 10.91 -16.52
C VAL A 93 -8.81 10.42 -16.09
N VAL A 94 -8.88 9.54 -15.08
CA VAL A 94 -10.12 9.06 -14.49
C VAL A 94 -10.50 9.94 -13.30
N ASP A 95 -11.72 10.48 -13.31
CA ASP A 95 -12.26 11.25 -12.19
C ASP A 95 -12.32 10.38 -10.92
N CYS A 96 -11.75 10.88 -9.82
CA CYS A 96 -11.74 10.21 -8.52
C CYS A 96 -12.62 10.96 -7.51
N PRO A 97 -13.47 10.27 -6.72
CA PRO A 97 -14.19 10.90 -5.61
C PRO A 97 -13.29 11.34 -4.45
N VAL A 98 -12.05 10.85 -4.38
CA VAL A 98 -11.03 11.26 -3.41
C VAL A 98 -9.88 11.97 -4.12
N ASP A 99 -9.12 12.80 -3.41
CA ASP A 99 -7.93 13.43 -3.98
C ASP A 99 -6.85 12.36 -4.27
N PRO A 100 -6.42 12.18 -5.53
CA PRO A 100 -5.45 11.14 -5.92
C PRO A 100 -4.13 11.20 -5.14
N ALA A 101 -3.58 12.41 -4.99
CA ALA A 101 -2.29 12.61 -4.32
C ALA A 101 -2.44 12.40 -2.81
N ALA A 102 -3.56 12.80 -2.21
CA ALA A 102 -3.85 12.55 -0.81
C ALA A 102 -4.02 11.05 -0.53
N PHE A 103 -4.70 10.30 -1.40
CA PHE A 103 -4.82 8.85 -1.29
C PHE A 103 -3.45 8.16 -1.36
N PHE A 104 -2.62 8.50 -2.35
CA PHE A 104 -1.28 7.93 -2.48
C PHE A 104 -0.41 8.22 -1.25
N ARG A 105 -0.45 9.47 -0.76
CA ARG A 105 0.28 9.86 0.46
C ARG A 105 -0.17 9.11 1.70
N ALA A 106 -1.49 8.95 1.90
CA ALA A 106 -2.01 8.17 3.02
C ALA A 106 -1.57 6.68 2.92
N ALA A 107 -1.58 6.11 1.71
CA ALA A 107 -1.08 4.75 1.50
C ALA A 107 0.41 4.62 1.81
N ALA A 108 1.23 5.60 1.43
CA ALA A 108 2.65 5.64 1.75
C ALA A 108 2.90 5.77 3.27
N GLU A 109 2.16 6.66 3.95
CA GLU A 109 2.24 6.85 5.40
C GLU A 109 1.89 5.55 6.14
N HIS A 110 0.74 4.93 5.86
CA HIS A 110 0.35 3.69 6.54
C HIS A 110 1.25 2.49 6.18
N ALA A 111 1.80 2.44 4.95
CA ALA A 111 2.78 1.42 4.59
C ALA A 111 4.08 1.56 5.40
N ALA A 112 4.56 2.80 5.58
CA ALA A 112 5.70 3.09 6.44
C ALA A 112 5.41 2.74 7.91
N GLU A 113 4.22 3.06 8.43
CA GLU A 113 3.81 2.66 9.79
C GLU A 113 3.81 1.13 9.96
N GLY A 114 3.25 0.40 8.99
CA GLY A 114 3.21 -1.05 9.00
C GLY A 114 4.59 -1.70 8.87
N PHE A 115 5.55 -1.07 8.18
CA PHE A 115 6.87 -1.65 7.95
C PHE A 115 7.89 -1.27 9.03
N TYR A 116 7.92 -0.01 9.45
CA TYR A 116 8.90 0.52 10.40
C TYR A 116 8.43 0.52 11.86
N GLY A 117 7.13 0.29 12.09
CA GLY A 117 6.52 0.25 13.42
C GLY A 117 6.88 -1.00 14.24
N ASP A 118 6.35 -1.06 15.47
CA ASP A 118 6.47 -2.22 16.36
C ASP A 118 5.76 -3.45 15.75
N PRO A 119 6.44 -4.62 15.63
CA PRO A 119 5.82 -5.85 15.14
C PRO A 119 4.56 -6.27 15.90
N GLY A 120 4.42 -5.87 17.16
CA GLY A 120 3.22 -6.09 17.98
C GLY A 120 1.94 -5.45 17.42
N ASN A 121 2.08 -4.48 16.50
CA ASN A 121 0.95 -3.87 15.80
C ASN A 121 0.45 -4.71 14.61
N GLY A 122 1.11 -5.83 14.29
CA GLY A 122 0.71 -6.74 13.21
C GLY A 122 1.43 -6.52 11.88
N GLY A 123 2.31 -5.52 11.79
CA GLY A 123 3.23 -5.31 10.68
C GLY A 123 4.65 -5.74 11.03
N ASN A 124 5.65 -5.26 10.27
CA ASN A 124 7.07 -5.46 10.53
C ASN A 124 7.42 -6.89 11.00
N SER A 125 6.90 -7.88 10.27
CA SER A 125 6.94 -9.29 10.67
C SER A 125 8.36 -9.72 11.00
N ASN A 126 8.57 -10.31 12.18
CA ASN A 126 9.89 -10.72 12.67
C ASN A 126 10.91 -9.57 12.79
N GLY A 127 10.46 -8.32 12.92
CA GLY A 127 11.32 -7.14 13.02
C GLY A 127 12.23 -6.98 11.81
N VAL A 128 11.71 -7.21 10.59
CA VAL A 128 12.48 -7.06 9.33
C VAL A 128 13.13 -5.69 9.25
N SER A 129 12.37 -4.61 9.47
CA SER A 129 12.93 -3.25 9.39
C SER A 129 13.89 -2.94 10.54
N TRP A 130 13.67 -3.51 11.73
CA TRP A 130 14.58 -3.36 12.86
C TRP A 130 15.94 -3.99 12.57
N ARG A 131 15.95 -5.20 12.00
CA ARG A 131 17.19 -5.85 11.54
C ARG A 131 17.87 -5.07 10.42
N MET A 132 17.09 -4.54 9.47
CA MET A 132 17.59 -3.69 8.37
C MET A 132 18.35 -2.47 8.90
N ILE A 133 17.84 -1.78 9.93
CA ILE A 133 18.48 -0.58 10.49
C ILE A 133 19.46 -0.86 11.64
N GLY A 134 19.65 -2.13 12.03
CA GLY A 134 20.49 -2.51 13.16
C GLY A 134 19.93 -2.14 14.53
N PHE A 135 18.61 -2.05 14.67
CA PHE A 135 17.94 -1.81 15.94
C PHE A 135 17.78 -3.12 16.73
N GLU A 136 18.21 -3.11 17.99
CA GLU A 136 18.10 -4.23 18.92
C GLU A 136 17.24 -3.86 20.12
N VAL A 137 16.26 -4.70 20.47
CA VAL A 137 15.51 -4.56 21.72
C VAL A 137 16.33 -5.16 22.86
N THR A 138 17.04 -4.31 23.60
CA THR A 138 17.70 -4.71 24.85
C THR A 138 16.70 -4.63 26.00
N GLY A 139 16.40 -5.78 26.61
CA GLY A 139 15.54 -5.89 27.79
C GLY A 139 16.25 -5.60 29.11
#